data_AF-A0AAV4AKJ4-F1
#
_entry.id   AF-A0AAV4AKJ4-F1
#
_cell.length_a   1.000
_cell.length_b   1.000
_cell.length_c   1.000
_cell.angle_alpha   90.00
_cell.angle_beta   90.00
_cell.angle_gamma   90.00
#
_symmetry.space_group_name_H-M   'P 1'
#
loop_
_entity.id
_entity.type
_entity.pdbx_description
1 polymer ?
#
loop_
_entity_poly.entity_id
_entity_poly.type
_entity_poly.pdbx_seq_one_letter_code
_entity_poly.pdbx_strand_id
1 'polypeptide(L)'
;MVYPQFQRQAVLVKPLPKLSGKFGVRWEVTTQDALDLQDPGRTETFDAVIVANGKFSVPSIPTLPGMDTFQGQVMHSHDYRHPEKFSNQVLVLLGANMSGQDIAIGLSAVAKK
;
A
#
# COMPACT_ATOMS: atom_id res chain seq x y z
N MET A 1 13.33 23.42 -11.15
CA MET A 1 13.62 22.02 -11.52
C MET A 1 13.45 21.20 -10.24
N VAL A 2 12.37 20.43 -10.12
CA VAL A 2 12.12 19.57 -8.96
C VAL A 2 12.48 18.15 -9.38
N TYR A 3 13.46 17.54 -8.72
CA TYR A 3 13.89 16.17 -8.99
C TYR A 3 13.25 15.21 -7.98
N PRO A 4 12.85 13.99 -8.42
CA PRO A 4 12.39 12.96 -7.50
C PRO A 4 13.49 12.65 -6.48
N GLN A 5 13.11 12.58 -5.21
CA GLN A 5 13.97 12.18 -4.11
C GLN A 5 13.61 10.73 -3.76
N PHE A 6 14.35 9.77 -4.30
CA PHE A 6 14.14 8.35 -3.98
C PHE A 6 14.59 8.03 -2.54
N GLN A 7 14.09 6.92 -1.99
CA GLN A 7 14.36 6.48 -0.61
C GLN A 7 14.00 7.53 0.45
N ARG A 8 13.06 8.42 0.12
CA ARG A 8 12.50 9.40 1.06
C ARG A 8 11.03 9.16 1.25
N GLN A 9 10.61 9.08 2.49
CA GLN A 9 9.21 8.97 2.88
C GLN A 9 8.75 10.28 3.49
N ALA A 10 7.62 10.82 3.02
CA ALA A 10 6.92 11.88 3.72
C ALA A 10 6.20 11.29 4.93
N VAL A 11 6.60 11.71 6.13
CA VAL A 11 6.10 11.16 7.41
C VAL A 11 5.11 12.08 8.10
N LEU A 12 5.17 13.38 7.81
CA LEU A 12 4.21 14.36 8.32
C LEU A 12 3.99 15.46 7.28
N VAL A 13 2.72 15.82 7.09
CA VAL A 13 2.30 16.96 6.28
C VAL A 13 1.32 17.76 7.11
N LYS A 14 1.65 19.00 7.47
CA LYS A 14 0.79 19.86 8.28
C LYS A 14 0.64 21.26 7.68
N PRO A 15 -0.54 21.87 7.73
CA PRO A 15 -0.72 23.24 7.28
C PRO A 15 -0.06 24.21 8.26
N LEU A 16 0.60 25.24 7.74
CA LEU A 16 1.11 26.36 8.51
C LEU A 16 0.07 27.50 8.53
N PRO A 17 -0.22 28.10 9.70
CA PRO A 17 -1.07 29.28 9.80
C PRO A 17 -0.53 30.45 8.99
N LYS A 18 -1.41 31.32 8.50
CA LYS A 18 -1.08 32.45 7.63
C LYS A 18 0.02 33.35 8.20
N LEU A 19 1.02 33.64 7.36
CA LEU A 19 1.74 34.90 7.34
C LEU A 19 1.35 35.59 6.03
N SER A 20 1.01 36.88 6.09
CA SER A 20 0.47 37.69 4.98
C SER A 20 1.07 37.35 3.61
N GLY A 21 0.27 36.78 2.70
CA GLY A 21 0.71 36.34 1.37
C GLY A 21 -0.45 35.90 0.47
N LYS A 22 -0.21 35.83 -0.84
CA LYS A 22 -1.22 35.66 -1.92
C LYS A 22 -1.91 34.28 -1.93
N PHE A 23 -1.31 33.27 -1.32
CA PHE A 23 -1.86 31.91 -1.17
C PHE A 23 -2.27 31.67 0.28
N GLY A 24 -3.46 31.12 0.50
CA GLY A 24 -4.13 31.14 1.82
C GLY A 24 -3.53 30.23 2.90
N VAL A 25 -2.70 29.26 2.53
CA VAL A 25 -2.08 28.24 3.41
C VAL A 25 -0.72 27.83 2.81
N ARG A 26 0.31 27.68 3.66
CA ARG A 26 1.56 26.98 3.31
C ARG A 26 1.60 25.64 4.02
N TRP A 27 2.45 24.73 3.57
CA TRP A 27 2.56 23.37 4.11
C TRP A 27 3.96 23.11 4.63
N GLU A 28 4.04 22.53 5.80
CA GLU A 28 5.27 21.95 6.31
C GLU A 28 5.25 20.45 6.03
N VAL A 29 6.30 19.95 5.38
CA VAL A 29 6.47 18.54 5.03
C VAL A 29 7.74 18.02 5.68
N THR A 30 7.60 17.02 6.54
CA THR A 30 8.71 16.28 7.13
C THR A 30 8.96 15.01 6.32
N THR A 31 10.20 14.82 5.90
CA THR A 31 10.65 13.61 5.21
C THR A 31 11.76 12.92 5.97
N GLN A 32 11.76 11.60 5.97
CA GLN A 32 12.81 10.75 6.52
C GLN A 32 13.35 9.82 5.43
N ASP A 33 14.58 9.36 5.59
CA ASP A 33 15.12 8.24 4.83
C ASP A 33 14.28 6.98 5.08
N ALA A 34 13.89 6.31 4.01
CA ALA A 34 13.03 5.13 4.08
C ALA A 34 13.79 3.87 4.53
N LEU A 35 15.13 3.90 4.50
CA LEU A 35 15.99 2.78 4.86
C LEU A 35 16.69 2.99 6.21
N ASP A 36 16.78 4.24 6.69
CA ASP A 36 17.36 4.57 7.99
C ASP A 36 16.27 5.00 9.00
N LEU A 37 15.89 4.07 9.88
CA LEU A 37 14.93 4.31 10.95
C LEU A 37 15.41 5.31 12.02
N GLN A 38 16.71 5.65 12.02
CA GLN A 38 17.29 6.62 12.94
C GLN A 38 17.43 8.03 12.30
N ASP A 39 17.05 8.22 11.03
CA ASP A 39 17.09 9.54 10.39
C ASP A 39 16.21 10.52 11.19
N PRO A 40 16.78 11.60 11.77
CA PRO A 40 15.99 12.62 12.45
C PRO A 40 15.00 13.32 11.52
N GLY A 41 15.16 13.18 10.20
CA GLY A 41 14.31 13.74 9.18
C GLY A 41 14.62 15.21 8.89
N ARG A 42 14.08 15.68 7.78
CA ARG A 42 14.16 17.08 7.34
C ARG A 42 12.78 17.66 7.14
N THR A 43 12.63 18.92 7.47
CA THR A 43 11.35 19.63 7.38
C THR A 43 11.49 20.82 6.45
N GLU A 44 10.65 20.87 5.42
CA GLU A 44 10.66 21.90 4.38
C GLU A 44 9.27 22.52 4.22
N THR A 45 9.21 23.77 3.75
CA THR A 45 7.95 24.49 3.52
C THR A 45 7.63 24.56 2.02
N PHE A 46 6.37 24.29 1.67
CA PHE A 46 5.86 24.32 0.31
C PHE A 46 4.59 25.17 0.20
N ASP A 47 4.40 25.82 -0.95
CA ASP A 47 3.18 26.58 -1.23
C ASP A 47 1.97 25.67 -1.53
N ALA A 48 2.23 24.46 -2.03
CA ALA A 48 1.22 23.46 -2.33
C ALA A 48 1.78 22.04 -2.12
N VAL A 49 0.89 21.09 -1.80
CA VAL A 49 1.20 19.66 -1.68
C VAL A 49 0.22 18.87 -2.55
N ILE A 50 0.74 17.92 -3.32
CA ILE A 50 -0.05 16.93 -4.08
C ILE A 50 0.18 15.56 -3.45
N VAL A 51 -0.89 14.94 -2.96
CA VAL A 51 -0.83 13.58 -2.39
C VAL A 51 -1.10 12.56 -3.48
N ALA A 52 -0.06 11.79 -3.84
CA ALA A 52 -0.10 10.80 -4.92
C ALA A 52 0.37 9.41 -4.45
N ASN A 53 0.06 9.02 -3.22
CA ASN A 53 0.49 7.76 -2.59
C ASN A 53 -0.31 6.51 -3.04
N GLY A 54 -1.36 6.69 -3.83
CA GLY A 54 -2.23 5.59 -4.27
C GLY A 54 -3.13 5.04 -3.16
N LYS A 55 -3.99 4.07 -3.52
CA LYS A 55 -5.02 3.52 -2.60
C LYS A 55 -4.98 2.01 -2.39
N PHE A 56 -4.07 1.29 -3.06
CA PHE A 56 -4.07 -0.18 -3.14
C PHE A 56 -2.85 -0.83 -2.45
N SER A 57 -2.09 -0.07 -1.67
CA SER A 57 -0.86 -0.52 -1.01
C SER A 57 -1.12 -1.27 0.30
N VAL A 58 -2.19 -0.94 1.02
CA VAL A 58 -2.54 -1.60 2.29
C VAL A 58 -3.65 -2.62 2.06
N PRO A 59 -3.43 -3.92 2.34
CA PRO A 59 -4.46 -4.95 2.24
C PRO A 59 -5.65 -4.68 3.15
N SER A 60 -6.87 -4.92 2.66
CA SER A 60 -8.09 -4.91 3.47
C SER A 60 -8.54 -6.35 3.69
N ILE A 61 -8.16 -6.93 4.83
CA ILE A 61 -8.45 -8.34 5.15
C ILE A 61 -9.67 -8.38 6.11
N PRO A 62 -10.81 -8.94 5.69
CA PRO A 62 -11.96 -9.08 6.57
C PRO A 62 -11.73 -10.19 7.60
N THR A 63 -12.25 -10.01 8.82
CA THR A 63 -12.32 -11.09 9.81
C THR A 63 -13.52 -11.99 9.50
N LEU A 64 -13.27 -13.28 9.31
CA LEU A 64 -14.33 -14.27 9.08
C LEU A 64 -14.46 -15.23 10.27
N PRO A 65 -15.67 -15.67 10.63
CA PRO A 65 -15.86 -16.70 11.66
C PRO A 65 -15.06 -17.98 11.32
N GLY A 66 -14.29 -18.48 12.28
CA GLY A 66 -13.48 -19.70 12.14
C GLY A 66 -12.15 -19.52 11.38
N MET A 67 -11.81 -18.30 10.94
CA MET A 67 -10.55 -18.02 10.24
C MET A 67 -9.31 -18.30 11.11
N ASP A 68 -9.43 -18.09 12.43
CA ASP A 68 -8.41 -18.34 13.44
C ASP A 68 -8.15 -19.84 13.69
N THR A 69 -9.15 -20.68 13.45
CA THR A 69 -9.05 -22.15 13.62
C THR A 69 -8.73 -22.89 12.32
N PHE A 70 -8.79 -22.19 11.18
CA PHE A 70 -8.45 -22.75 9.88
C PHE A 70 -6.97 -23.15 9.82
N GLN A 71 -6.71 -24.43 9.54
CA GLN A 71 -5.36 -25.00 9.52
C GLN A 71 -4.62 -24.79 8.18
N GLY A 72 -5.32 -24.31 7.15
CA GLY A 72 -4.72 -24.02 5.85
C GLY A 72 -4.10 -22.63 5.78
N GLN A 73 -3.45 -22.33 4.66
CA GLN A 73 -2.89 -21.01 4.42
C GLN A 73 -3.99 -20.00 4.07
N VAL A 74 -3.93 -18.81 4.68
CA VAL A 74 -4.73 -17.65 4.30
C VAL A 74 -3.81 -16.58 3.70
N MET A 75 -4.20 -16.01 2.56
CA MET A 75 -3.40 -15.02 1.81
C MET A 75 -4.31 -13.98 1.17
N HIS A 76 -3.93 -12.70 1.23
CA HIS A 76 -4.59 -11.63 0.47
C HIS A 76 -4.01 -11.53 -0.95
N SER A 77 -4.80 -11.08 -1.93
CA SER A 77 -4.36 -10.91 -3.33
C SER A 77 -3.12 -10.03 -3.48
N HIS A 78 -2.92 -9.09 -2.56
CA HIS A 78 -1.73 -8.24 -2.45
C HIS A 78 -0.42 -9.04 -2.35
N ASP A 79 -0.44 -10.25 -1.78
CA ASP A 79 0.75 -11.10 -1.58
C ASP A 79 0.90 -12.19 -2.64
N TYR A 80 -0.13 -12.41 -3.46
CA TYR A 80 -0.08 -13.38 -4.56
C TYR A 80 0.93 -12.93 -5.62
N ARG A 81 1.80 -13.85 -6.07
CA ARG A 81 2.82 -13.56 -7.10
C ARG A 81 2.81 -14.57 -8.23
N HIS A 82 2.78 -15.86 -7.90
CA HIS A 82 2.90 -16.93 -8.90
C HIS A 82 2.02 -18.14 -8.56
N PRO A 83 1.41 -18.80 -9.57
CA PRO A 83 0.44 -19.86 -9.37
C PRO A 83 1.05 -21.19 -8.91
N GLU A 84 2.32 -21.48 -9.24
CA GLU A 84 2.94 -22.80 -9.09
C GLU A 84 2.97 -23.27 -7.63
N LYS A 85 3.04 -22.32 -6.69
CA LYS A 85 2.97 -22.59 -5.24
C LYS A 85 1.68 -23.27 -4.82
N PHE A 86 0.62 -23.19 -5.62
CA PHE A 86 -0.71 -23.73 -5.33
C PHE A 86 -1.04 -24.98 -6.15
N SER A 87 -0.05 -25.58 -6.80
CA SER A 87 -0.24 -26.78 -7.62
C SER A 87 -0.82 -27.93 -6.80
N ASN A 88 -1.84 -28.61 -7.35
CA ASN A 88 -2.54 -29.73 -6.71
C ASN A 88 -3.21 -29.43 -5.36
N GLN A 89 -3.42 -28.15 -5.02
CA GLN A 89 -4.14 -27.73 -3.81
C GLN A 89 -5.60 -27.43 -4.11
N VAL A 90 -6.46 -27.61 -3.10
CA VAL A 90 -7.86 -27.14 -3.12
C VAL A 90 -7.87 -25.71 -2.60
N LEU A 91 -8.41 -24.78 -3.40
CA LEU A 91 -8.32 -23.34 -3.14
C LEU A 91 -9.71 -22.72 -3.07
N VAL A 92 -9.86 -21.71 -2.22
CA VAL A 92 -11.07 -20.88 -2.15
C VAL A 92 -10.65 -19.43 -2.34
N LEU A 93 -11.27 -18.76 -3.30
CA LEU A 93 -11.07 -17.33 -3.56
C LEU A 93 -12.21 -16.54 -2.95
N LEU A 94 -11.88 -15.63 -2.02
CA LEU A 94 -12.82 -14.68 -1.46
C LEU A 94 -12.74 -13.35 -2.23
N GLY A 95 -13.79 -13.06 -2.99
CA GLY A 95 -13.91 -11.85 -3.82
C GLY A 95 -13.77 -12.15 -5.32
N ALA A 96 -14.67 -11.56 -6.10
CA ALA A 96 -14.79 -11.81 -7.55
C ALA A 96 -14.61 -10.53 -8.39
N ASN A 97 -13.88 -9.55 -7.86
CA ASN A 97 -13.48 -8.36 -8.64
C ASN A 97 -12.19 -8.65 -9.42
N MET A 98 -11.64 -7.65 -10.13
CA MET A 98 -10.53 -7.79 -11.09
C MET A 98 -9.41 -8.72 -10.62
N SER A 99 -8.78 -8.44 -9.47
CA SER A 99 -7.69 -9.30 -8.95
C SER A 99 -8.14 -10.73 -8.66
N GLY A 100 -9.35 -10.93 -8.12
CA GLY A 100 -9.87 -12.26 -7.85
C GLY A 100 -10.09 -13.07 -9.13
N GLN A 101 -10.58 -12.42 -10.19
CA GLN A 101 -10.78 -13.05 -11.50
C GLN A 101 -9.44 -13.42 -12.15
N ASP A 102 -8.48 -12.50 -12.17
CA ASP A 102 -7.16 -12.73 -12.78
C ASP A 102 -6.40 -13.85 -12.04
N ILE A 103 -6.46 -13.86 -10.70
CA ILE A 103 -5.84 -14.93 -9.90
C ILE A 103 -6.55 -16.26 -10.15
N ALA A 104 -7.89 -16.29 -10.21
CA ALA A 104 -8.65 -17.51 -10.49
C ALA A 104 -8.27 -18.11 -11.86
N ILE A 105 -8.12 -17.26 -12.88
CA ILE A 105 -7.66 -17.67 -14.21
C ILE A 105 -6.24 -18.25 -14.14
N GLY A 106 -5.31 -17.56 -13.46
CA GLY A 106 -3.93 -18.03 -13.30
C GLY A 106 -3.83 -19.37 -12.56
N LEU A 107 -4.67 -19.58 -11.54
CA LEU A 107 -4.69 -20.82 -10.75
C LEU A 107 -5.38 -21.99 -11.48
N SER A 108 -6.26 -21.71 -12.45
CA SER A 108 -7.06 -22.73 -13.14
C SER A 108 -6.24 -23.84 -13.81
N ALA A 109 -4.99 -23.55 -14.18
CA ALA A 109 -4.09 -24.49 -14.84
C ALA A 109 -3.37 -25.44 -13.87
N VAL A 110 -3.28 -25.09 -12.58
CA VAL A 110 -2.42 -25.80 -11.60
C VAL A 110 -3.18 -26.31 -10.37
N ALA A 111 -4.30 -25.67 -10.01
CA ALA A 111 -5.09 -26.03 -8.84
C ALA A 111 -5.77 -27.40 -9.03
N LYS A 112 -6.04 -28.07 -7.91
CA LYS A 112 -6.80 -29.32 -7.90
C LYS A 112 -8.26 -29.02 -8.25
N LYS A 113 -8.81 -29.78 -9.21
CA LYS A 113 -10.22 -29.74 -9.60
C LYS A 113 -11.07 -30.65 -8.74
#